data_AF-A0A9E4T0D7-F1
#
_entry.id   AF-A0A9E4T0D7-F1
#
_cell.length_a   1.000
_cell.length_b   1.000
_cell.length_c   1.000
_cell.angle_alpha   90.00
_cell.angle_beta   90.00
_cell.angle_gamma   90.00
#
_symmetry.space_group_name_H-M   'P 1'
#
loop_
_entity.id
_entity.type
_entity.pdbx_description
1 polymer ?
#
loop_
_entity_poly.entity_id
_entity_poly.type
_entity_poly.pdbx_seq_one_letter_code
_entity_poly.pdbx_strand_id
1 'polypeptide(L)'
;MAIAANASPTSGLVDLSTGQISREIFVNEEIYQQEQEQIFSRAWLFIGHESQVSKPGDYFVSSMGEESVILCRDRQGSIHVFLNSCRHRGMKVCRYDEGNTPVFTCPYHGWSYSTDGKLVGVPFFKDAYHEELDKSKWGLAQVAQLHNYKGSIWATWDESAPSFLEYIGGFQLYLDLLLDSWSGEEGGTEVFGGVEKWLIPCNWKFPAENFVGDRYHNISHRSVDMVGIGPSGTGRRDTAERSGARFLDICFPERGHGTVMQLRSVDAPIPESYQDLPVLAEYFRWCEEERKRRVGD
;
A
#
# COMPACT_ATOMS: atom_id res chain seq x y z
N MET A 1 30.24 19.28 -24.90
CA MET A 1 29.81 17.91 -24.56
C MET A 1 28.47 17.70 -25.23
N ALA A 2 28.44 16.85 -26.26
CA ALA A 2 27.21 16.57 -26.99
C ALA A 2 26.26 15.76 -26.11
N ILE A 3 25.03 16.24 -25.95
CA ILE A 3 23.93 15.50 -25.34
C ILE A 3 23.61 14.37 -26.31
N ALA A 4 24.04 13.15 -25.97
CA ALA A 4 23.68 11.96 -26.71
C ALA A 4 22.17 11.76 -26.64
N ALA A 5 21.57 11.38 -27.77
CA ALA A 5 20.16 11.10 -27.91
C ALA A 5 19.70 10.07 -26.86
N ASN A 6 18.58 10.36 -26.20
CA ASN A 6 17.90 9.54 -25.21
C ASN A 6 17.64 8.12 -25.74
N ALA A 7 18.50 7.16 -25.37
CA ALA A 7 18.09 5.78 -25.28
C ALA A 7 17.09 5.65 -24.13
N SER A 8 16.08 4.77 -24.26
CA SER A 8 15.21 4.43 -23.13
C SER A 8 16.10 4.03 -21.93
N PRO A 9 15.84 4.53 -20.70
CA PRO A 9 16.64 4.18 -19.52
C PRO A 9 16.71 2.66 -19.23
N THR A 10 15.84 1.88 -19.88
CA THR A 10 15.77 0.42 -19.82
C THR A 10 16.46 -0.33 -20.98
N SER A 11 17.06 0.38 -21.94
CA SER A 11 17.65 -0.25 -23.14
C SER A 11 18.73 -1.25 -22.77
N GLY A 12 18.43 -2.55 -22.93
CA GLY A 12 19.33 -3.67 -22.60
C GLY A 12 19.24 -4.18 -21.16
N LEU A 13 18.37 -3.61 -20.32
CA LEU A 13 18.15 -4.07 -18.94
C LEU A 13 17.03 -5.11 -18.82
N VAL A 14 16.01 -5.00 -19.66
CA VAL A 14 14.87 -5.94 -19.71
C VAL A 14 14.58 -6.27 -21.17
N ASP A 15 14.59 -7.56 -21.50
CA ASP A 15 14.17 -8.07 -22.79
C ASP A 15 12.93 -8.95 -22.62
N LEU A 16 11.77 -8.35 -22.93
CA LEU A 16 10.48 -9.02 -22.84
C LEU A 16 10.30 -10.13 -23.88
N SER A 17 11.06 -10.10 -24.98
CA SER A 17 10.95 -11.11 -26.05
C SER A 17 11.61 -12.43 -25.66
N THR A 18 12.67 -12.36 -24.85
CA THR A 18 13.42 -13.52 -24.36
C THR A 18 13.15 -13.83 -22.88
N GLY A 19 12.44 -12.95 -22.17
CA GLY A 19 12.17 -13.08 -20.74
C GLY A 19 13.44 -12.89 -19.88
N GLN A 20 14.38 -12.07 -20.34
CA GLN A 20 15.66 -11.86 -19.67
C GLN A 20 15.69 -10.50 -18.96
N ILE A 21 16.27 -10.50 -17.76
CA ILE A 21 16.52 -9.28 -16.98
C ILE A 21 18.00 -9.19 -16.61
N SER A 22 18.56 -7.99 -16.71
CA SER A 22 19.92 -7.69 -16.25
C SER A 22 19.93 -7.61 -14.73
N ARG A 23 20.99 -8.13 -14.10
CA ARG A 23 21.16 -8.04 -12.65
C ARG A 23 21.44 -6.61 -12.17
N GLU A 24 21.86 -5.72 -13.06
CA GLU A 24 22.13 -4.31 -12.76
C GLU A 24 20.93 -3.62 -12.10
N ILE A 25 19.69 -3.98 -12.49
CA ILE A 25 18.49 -3.38 -11.92
C ILE A 25 18.37 -3.56 -10.40
N PHE A 26 19.06 -4.56 -9.83
CA PHE A 26 19.00 -4.85 -8.40
C PHE A 26 20.10 -4.18 -7.59
N VAL A 27 21.18 -3.73 -8.22
CA VAL A 27 22.43 -3.32 -7.52
C VAL A 27 22.94 -1.93 -7.91
N ASN A 28 22.47 -1.37 -9.01
CA ASN A 28 22.99 -0.12 -9.54
C ASN A 28 22.28 1.10 -8.91
N GLU A 29 23.05 1.96 -8.26
CA GLU A 29 22.56 3.15 -7.57
C GLU A 29 21.91 4.17 -8.52
N GLU A 30 22.48 4.37 -9.72
CA GLU A 30 21.92 5.33 -10.69
C GLU A 30 20.54 4.87 -11.18
N ILE A 31 20.34 3.56 -11.33
CA ILE A 31 19.03 2.99 -11.63
C ILE A 31 18.07 3.24 -10.47
N TYR A 32 18.50 3.03 -9.23
CA TYR A 32 17.66 3.28 -8.06
C TYR A 32 17.20 4.74 -7.96
N GLN A 33 18.09 5.71 -8.21
CA GLN A 33 17.71 7.13 -8.24
C GLN A 33 16.71 7.42 -9.37
N GLN A 34 16.87 6.81 -10.55
CA GLN A 34 15.88 6.90 -11.62
C GLN A 34 14.54 6.26 -11.22
N GLU A 35 14.53 5.16 -10.47
CA GLU A 35 13.30 4.55 -9.96
C GLU A 35 12.57 5.48 -8.98
N GLN A 36 13.29 6.21 -8.11
CA GLN A 36 12.69 7.25 -7.26
C GLN A 36 11.97 8.32 -8.11
N GLU A 37 12.61 8.79 -9.18
CA GLU A 37 12.09 9.86 -10.04
C GLU A 37 11.04 9.41 -11.08
N GLN A 38 11.06 8.15 -11.51
CA GLN A 38 10.25 7.68 -12.64
C GLN A 38 9.19 6.65 -12.24
N ILE A 39 9.35 6.01 -11.08
CA ILE A 39 8.40 5.03 -10.56
C ILE A 39 7.74 5.58 -9.30
N PHE A 40 8.49 5.80 -8.22
CA PHE A 40 7.90 6.14 -6.92
C PHE A 40 7.26 7.53 -6.87
N SER A 41 7.74 8.48 -7.65
CA SER A 41 7.12 9.80 -7.80
C SER A 41 5.90 9.83 -8.74
N ARG A 42 5.69 8.78 -9.56
CA ARG A 42 4.70 8.79 -10.65
C ARG A 42 3.59 7.76 -10.48
N ALA A 43 3.93 6.57 -9.99
CA ALA A 43 2.99 5.49 -9.76
C ALA A 43 2.03 5.79 -8.60
N TRP A 44 0.88 5.12 -8.61
CA TRP A 44 0.04 5.05 -7.43
C TRP A 44 0.65 4.09 -6.41
N LEU A 45 0.92 4.59 -5.21
CA LEU A 45 1.51 3.83 -4.11
C LEU A 45 0.47 3.59 -3.02
N PHE A 46 0.50 2.39 -2.44
CA PHE A 46 -0.32 2.05 -1.28
C PHE A 46 0.23 2.76 -0.03
N ILE A 47 -0.63 3.50 0.68
CA ILE A 47 -0.25 4.31 1.83
C ILE A 47 -0.64 3.63 3.15
N GLY A 48 -1.78 2.95 3.16
CA GLY A 48 -2.37 2.32 4.33
C GLY A 48 -3.85 2.07 4.15
N HIS A 49 -4.55 1.78 5.24
CA HIS A 49 -5.99 1.52 5.25
C HIS A 49 -6.73 2.57 6.09
N GLU A 50 -7.95 2.92 5.70
CA GLU A 50 -8.72 3.96 6.39
C GLU A 50 -9.06 3.62 7.85
N SER A 51 -9.10 2.33 8.19
CA SER A 51 -9.28 1.84 9.56
C SER A 51 -8.14 2.25 10.49
N GLN A 52 -6.94 2.51 9.95
CA GLN A 52 -5.80 3.03 10.71
C GLN A 52 -5.98 4.51 11.09
N VAL A 53 -6.93 5.21 10.46
CA VAL A 53 -7.29 6.60 10.75
C VAL A 53 -8.80 6.74 10.94
N SER A 54 -9.39 5.86 11.75
CA SER A 54 -10.84 5.74 11.90
C SER A 54 -11.54 6.99 12.46
N LYS A 55 -10.88 7.76 13.33
CA LYS A 55 -11.45 8.93 14.01
C LYS A 55 -10.83 10.23 13.50
N PRO A 56 -11.58 11.35 13.54
CA PRO A 56 -11.02 12.66 13.28
C PRO A 56 -9.79 12.96 14.16
N GLY A 57 -8.71 13.43 13.54
CA GLY A 57 -7.41 13.68 14.17
C GLY A 57 -6.48 12.46 14.20
N ASP A 58 -6.96 11.26 13.88
CA ASP A 58 -6.09 10.08 13.77
C ASP A 58 -5.10 10.28 12.62
N TYR A 59 -3.86 9.87 12.84
CA TYR A 59 -2.83 9.84 11.83
C TYR A 59 -2.01 8.54 11.91
N PHE A 60 -1.47 8.15 10.76
CA PHE A 60 -0.53 7.06 10.58
C PHE A 60 0.64 7.54 9.69
N VAL A 61 1.86 7.20 10.06
CA VAL A 61 3.08 7.55 9.32
C VAL A 61 3.49 6.38 8.43
N SER A 62 3.48 6.66 7.12
CA SER A 62 3.83 5.73 6.05
C SER A 62 4.99 6.28 5.21
N SER A 63 5.22 5.69 4.04
CA SER A 63 6.26 6.11 3.09
C SER A 63 5.79 6.02 1.64
N MET A 64 6.29 6.92 0.79
CA MET A 64 6.15 6.90 -0.66
C MET A 64 7.55 6.96 -1.28
N GLY A 65 8.09 5.82 -1.72
CA GLY A 65 9.52 5.70 -1.99
C GLY A 65 10.31 5.89 -0.69
N GLU A 66 11.31 6.77 -0.70
CA GLU A 66 12.06 7.14 0.51
C GLU A 66 11.39 8.23 1.36
N GLU A 67 10.34 8.86 0.84
CA GLU A 67 9.71 10.01 1.49
C GLU A 67 8.72 9.57 2.58
N SER A 68 8.90 10.09 3.80
CA SER A 68 7.95 9.86 4.90
C SER A 68 6.68 10.67 4.68
N VAL A 69 5.52 10.04 4.80
CA VAL A 69 4.22 10.69 4.64
C VAL A 69 3.33 10.51 5.86
N ILE A 70 2.40 11.45 6.05
CA ILE A 70 1.37 11.44 7.09
C ILE A 70 0.04 11.14 6.41
N LEU A 71 -0.52 9.96 6.64
CA LEU A 71 -1.93 9.67 6.38
C LEU A 71 -2.73 10.19 7.58
N CYS A 72 -3.72 11.05 7.39
CA CYS A 72 -4.56 11.51 8.49
C CYS A 72 -6.02 11.72 8.10
N ARG A 73 -6.91 11.57 9.08
CA ARG A 73 -8.30 12.01 8.97
C ARG A 73 -8.46 13.36 9.63
N ASP A 74 -8.93 14.36 8.89
CA ASP A 74 -9.14 15.69 9.44
C ASP A 74 -10.37 15.77 10.37
N ARG A 75 -10.56 16.93 11.00
CA ARG A 75 -11.71 17.20 11.89
C ARG A 75 -13.07 17.12 11.18
N GLN A 76 -13.09 17.29 9.85
CA GLN A 76 -14.27 17.21 9.01
C GLN A 76 -14.52 15.78 8.51
N GLY A 77 -13.62 14.84 8.80
CA GLY A 77 -13.70 13.44 8.40
C GLY A 77 -13.02 13.10 7.08
N SER A 78 -12.40 14.07 6.40
CA SER A 78 -11.72 13.86 5.11
C SER A 78 -10.34 13.25 5.33
N ILE A 79 -9.94 12.34 4.45
CA ILE A 79 -8.61 11.72 4.48
C ILE A 79 -7.64 12.55 3.65
N HIS A 80 -6.44 12.77 4.20
CA HIS A 80 -5.35 13.46 3.53
C HIS A 80 -4.06 12.65 3.64
N VAL A 81 -3.16 12.84 2.67
CA VAL A 81 -1.78 12.35 2.73
C VAL A 81 -0.83 13.52 2.47
N PHE A 82 0.07 13.78 3.40
CA PHE A 82 1.04 14.88 3.34
C PHE A 82 2.47 14.38 3.42
N LEU A 83 3.40 15.07 2.76
CA LEU A 83 4.83 14.91 3.05
C LEU A 83 5.09 15.27 4.52
N ASN A 84 5.75 14.38 5.25
CA ASN A 84 6.09 14.55 6.66
C ASN A 84 7.31 15.47 6.82
N SER A 85 7.20 16.71 6.32
CA SER A 85 8.29 17.68 6.29
C SER A 85 7.77 19.08 6.54
N CYS A 86 8.23 19.69 7.63
CA CYS A 86 7.88 21.05 7.98
C CYS A 86 8.40 22.02 6.92
N ARG A 87 7.52 22.85 6.37
CA ARG A 87 7.86 23.81 5.32
C ARG A 87 8.83 24.92 5.75
N HIS A 88 9.13 25.06 7.04
CA HIS A 88 10.12 26.01 7.52
C HIS A 88 11.56 25.56 7.21
N ARG A 89 11.98 24.40 7.74
CA ARG A 89 13.37 23.89 7.64
C ARG A 89 13.46 22.37 7.43
N GLY A 90 12.38 21.73 6.99
CA GLY A 90 12.37 20.31 6.61
C GLY A 90 12.29 19.30 7.76
N MET A 91 12.14 19.75 9.02
CA MET A 91 12.04 18.83 10.15
C MET A 91 10.78 17.95 10.03
N LYS A 92 10.90 16.65 10.30
CA LYS A 92 9.75 15.74 10.40
C LYS A 92 8.74 16.26 11.42
N VAL A 93 7.48 16.34 11.00
CA VAL A 93 6.40 16.91 11.80
C VAL A 93 5.85 15.85 12.74
N CYS A 94 5.50 14.67 12.21
CA CYS A 94 5.11 13.50 12.99
C CYS A 94 6.33 12.60 13.21
N ARG A 95 6.60 12.25 14.48
CA ARG A 95 7.74 11.40 14.89
C ARG A 95 7.34 10.03 15.43
N TYR A 96 6.05 9.82 15.66
CA TYR A 96 5.49 8.55 16.11
C TYR A 96 4.79 7.89 14.93
N ASP A 97 4.73 6.56 14.94
CA ASP A 97 4.13 5.78 13.85
C ASP A 97 2.64 6.06 13.66
N GLU A 98 1.92 6.33 14.74
CA GLU A 98 0.50 6.64 14.72
C GLU A 98 0.11 7.48 15.95
N GLY A 99 -1.10 8.03 15.94
CA GLY A 99 -1.66 8.74 17.07
C GLY A 99 -2.92 9.51 16.71
N ASN A 100 -3.42 10.30 17.65
CA ASN A 100 -4.51 11.25 17.43
C ASN A 100 -4.06 12.64 17.88
N THR A 101 -4.24 13.66 17.03
CA THR A 101 -3.91 15.03 17.40
C THR A 101 -4.86 16.06 16.79
N PRO A 102 -5.20 17.13 17.54
CA PRO A 102 -5.95 18.25 17.00
C PRO A 102 -5.12 19.15 16.07
N VAL A 103 -3.78 19.10 16.14
CA VAL A 103 -2.83 19.92 15.38
C VAL A 103 -1.46 19.24 15.31
N PHE A 104 -0.77 19.35 14.19
CA PHE A 104 0.59 18.86 14.03
C PHE A 104 1.60 19.98 14.34
N THR A 105 2.31 19.91 15.46
CA THR A 105 3.31 20.92 15.84
C THR A 105 4.72 20.43 15.56
N CYS A 106 5.45 21.13 14.69
CA CYS A 106 6.84 20.85 14.38
C CYS A 106 7.72 21.01 15.63
N PRO A 107 8.49 19.98 16.02
CA PRO A 107 9.25 19.98 17.27
C PRO A 107 10.47 20.90 17.25
N TYR A 108 10.82 21.49 16.10
CA TYR A 108 12.00 22.34 15.99
C TYR A 108 11.69 23.79 16.38
N HIS A 109 10.78 24.45 15.65
CA HIS A 109 10.47 25.87 15.84
C HIS A 109 8.98 26.13 16.13
N GLY A 110 8.19 25.09 16.39
CA GLY A 110 6.79 25.23 16.79
C GLY A 110 5.81 25.65 15.68
N TRP A 111 6.22 25.66 14.40
CA TRP A 111 5.26 25.80 13.29
C TRP A 111 4.21 24.70 13.40
N SER A 112 2.94 25.09 13.43
CA SER A 112 1.83 24.19 13.72
C SER A 112 0.85 24.15 12.54
N TYR A 113 0.47 22.95 12.13
CA TYR A 113 -0.39 22.68 11.00
C TYR A 113 -1.69 22.03 11.45
N SER A 114 -2.83 22.47 10.93
CA SER A 114 -4.10 21.78 11.15
C SER A 114 -4.10 20.41 10.48
N THR A 115 -5.07 19.57 10.83
CA THR A 115 -5.22 18.22 10.28
C THR A 115 -5.59 18.18 8.80
N ASP A 116 -5.97 19.32 8.21
CA ASP A 116 -6.12 19.54 6.76
C ASP A 116 -4.85 20.16 6.12
N GLY A 117 -3.71 20.14 6.82
CA GLY A 117 -2.40 20.53 6.32
C GLY A 117 -2.08 22.03 6.36
N LYS A 118 -3.04 22.91 6.66
CA LYS A 118 -2.81 24.37 6.64
C LYS A 118 -1.89 24.81 7.77
N LEU A 119 -1.00 25.76 7.51
CA LEU A 119 -0.19 26.40 8.56
C LEU A 119 -1.07 27.32 9.41
N VAL A 120 -1.31 26.94 10.66
CA VAL A 120 -2.21 27.67 11.58
C VAL A 120 -1.43 28.43 12.67
N GLY A 121 -0.26 27.95 13.07
CA GLY A 121 0.54 28.54 14.14
C GLY A 121 1.98 28.80 13.72
N VAL A 122 2.48 30.01 14.01
CA VAL A 122 3.88 30.40 13.84
C VAL A 122 4.29 31.15 15.11
N PRO A 123 5.24 30.65 15.91
CA PRO A 123 5.73 31.37 17.08
C PRO A 123 6.34 32.72 16.68
N PHE A 124 6.12 33.74 17.52
CA PHE A 124 6.57 35.12 17.28
C PHE A 124 6.10 35.72 15.94
N PHE A 125 4.93 35.30 15.42
CA PHE A 125 4.39 35.79 14.13
C PHE A 125 4.33 37.32 14.04
N LYS A 126 3.97 38.01 15.12
CA LYS A 126 3.95 39.47 15.16
C LYS A 126 5.34 40.08 15.28
N ASP A 127 6.16 39.60 16.20
CA ASP A 127 7.44 40.25 16.54
C ASP A 127 8.56 39.94 15.53
N ALA A 128 8.59 38.72 14.98
CA ALA A 128 9.64 38.24 14.09
C ALA A 128 9.24 38.24 12.61
N TYR A 129 7.96 38.04 12.30
CA TYR A 129 7.45 38.03 10.92
C TYR A 129 6.63 39.27 10.56
N HIS A 130 6.41 40.20 11.50
CA HIS A 130 5.62 41.42 11.32
C HIS A 130 4.22 41.18 10.74
N GLU A 131 3.68 39.97 10.95
CA GLU A 131 2.42 39.50 10.37
C GLU A 131 2.39 39.48 8.82
N GLU A 132 3.55 39.53 8.17
CA GLU A 132 3.68 39.59 6.70
C GLU A 132 3.79 38.21 6.04
N LEU A 133 4.03 37.15 6.81
CA LEU A 133 4.09 35.79 6.27
C LEU A 133 2.68 35.29 5.89
N ASP A 134 2.48 35.11 4.59
CA ASP A 134 1.27 34.54 4.00
C ASP A 134 1.17 33.03 4.28
N LYS A 135 0.55 32.66 5.41
CA LYS A 135 0.45 31.27 5.87
C LYS A 135 -0.24 30.33 4.88
N SER A 136 -1.10 30.82 3.98
CA SER A 136 -1.81 29.96 3.03
C SER A 136 -0.87 29.34 1.98
N LYS A 137 0.33 29.89 1.80
CA LYS A 137 1.37 29.37 0.89
C LYS A 137 2.32 28.36 1.55
N TRP A 138 2.18 28.13 2.85
CA TRP A 138 3.15 27.38 3.66
C TRP A 138 2.54 26.19 4.42
N GLY A 139 1.40 25.68 3.95
CA GLY A 139 0.84 24.40 4.43
C GLY A 139 1.72 23.19 4.08
N LEU A 140 1.49 22.06 4.75
CA LEU A 140 2.15 20.80 4.42
C LEU A 140 1.95 20.47 2.94
N ALA A 141 3.00 19.94 2.29
CA ALA A 141 2.89 19.52 0.90
C ALA A 141 1.98 18.29 0.83
N GLN A 142 0.87 18.41 0.11
CA GLN A 142 -0.09 17.31 -0.09
C GLN A 142 0.29 16.51 -1.33
N VAL A 143 -0.03 15.22 -1.33
CA VAL A 143 0.05 14.39 -2.55
C VAL A 143 -0.81 15.00 -3.66
N ALA A 144 -0.40 14.81 -4.91
CA ALA A 144 -1.09 15.38 -6.07
C ALA A 144 -2.48 14.76 -6.26
N GLN A 145 -2.57 13.44 -6.10
CA GLN A 145 -3.83 12.71 -6.17
C GLN A 145 -3.91 11.67 -5.05
N LEU A 146 -5.13 11.44 -4.57
CA LEU A 146 -5.46 10.46 -3.55
C LEU A 146 -6.74 9.72 -3.94
N HIS A 147 -6.79 8.42 -3.66
CA HIS A 147 -7.97 7.61 -3.89
C HIS A 147 -8.16 6.63 -2.73
N ASN A 148 -9.37 6.58 -2.18
CA ASN A 148 -9.79 5.56 -1.24
C ASN A 148 -10.56 4.49 -2.02
N TYR A 149 -9.94 3.32 -2.23
CA TYR A 149 -10.57 2.18 -2.89
C TYR A 149 -10.93 1.13 -1.84
N LYS A 150 -12.21 1.05 -1.47
CA LYS A 150 -12.71 0.05 -0.52
C LYS A 150 -11.93 0.00 0.81
N GLY A 151 -11.54 1.18 1.31
CA GLY A 151 -10.75 1.35 2.52
C GLY A 151 -9.23 1.38 2.29
N SER A 152 -8.74 0.85 1.17
CA SER A 152 -7.31 0.95 0.81
C SER A 152 -6.98 2.37 0.28
N ILE A 153 -6.04 3.04 0.92
CA ILE A 153 -5.64 4.40 0.57
C ILE A 153 -4.44 4.38 -0.36
N TRP A 154 -4.62 4.96 -1.53
CA TRP A 154 -3.60 5.08 -2.57
C TRP A 154 -3.34 6.55 -2.87
N ALA A 155 -2.09 6.88 -3.20
CA ALA A 155 -1.70 8.23 -3.58
C ALA A 155 -0.59 8.25 -4.63
N THR A 156 -0.48 9.37 -5.34
CA THR A 156 0.64 9.65 -6.27
C THR A 156 1.08 11.10 -6.14
N TRP A 157 2.37 11.35 -6.38
CA TRP A 157 2.93 12.70 -6.47
C TRP A 157 2.74 13.34 -7.85
N ASP A 158 2.29 12.57 -8.84
CA ASP A 158 2.13 13.02 -10.23
C ASP A 158 0.71 13.56 -10.49
N GLU A 159 0.61 14.88 -10.66
CA GLU A 159 -0.63 15.58 -11.05
C GLU A 159 -1.17 15.13 -12.41
N SER A 160 -0.32 14.59 -13.28
CA SER A 160 -0.67 14.11 -14.61
C SER A 160 -0.95 12.61 -14.70
N ALA A 161 -0.80 11.88 -13.58
CA ALA A 161 -1.11 10.45 -13.55
C ALA A 161 -2.59 10.20 -13.92
N PRO A 162 -2.90 9.08 -14.60
CA PRO A 162 -4.28 8.67 -14.83
C PRO A 162 -5.00 8.46 -13.49
N SER A 163 -6.34 8.51 -13.51
CA SER A 163 -7.12 8.21 -12.31
C SER A 163 -6.79 6.81 -11.77
N PHE A 164 -6.99 6.57 -10.47
CA PHE A 164 -6.64 5.29 -9.87
C PHE A 164 -7.28 4.08 -10.59
N LEU A 165 -8.55 4.19 -10.97
CA LEU A 165 -9.26 3.13 -11.73
C LEU A 165 -8.63 2.93 -13.13
N GLU A 166 -8.26 4.01 -13.81
CA GLU A 166 -7.49 3.95 -15.05
C GLU A 166 -6.02 3.57 -14.84
N TYR A 167 -5.51 3.50 -13.62
CA TYR A 167 -4.17 2.99 -13.35
C TYR A 167 -4.20 1.47 -13.12
N ILE A 168 -5.18 0.97 -12.37
CA ILE A 168 -5.32 -0.48 -12.10
C ILE A 168 -5.95 -1.24 -13.28
N GLY A 169 -6.87 -0.61 -14.04
CA GLY A 169 -7.53 -1.22 -15.19
C GLY A 169 -8.17 -2.57 -14.87
N GLY A 170 -7.90 -3.58 -15.69
CA GLY A 170 -8.40 -4.94 -15.47
C GLY A 170 -7.93 -5.60 -14.17
N PHE A 171 -6.94 -5.02 -13.48
CA PHE A 171 -6.53 -5.51 -12.17
C PHE A 171 -7.59 -5.27 -11.07
N GLN A 172 -8.57 -4.40 -11.34
CA GLN A 172 -9.64 -4.06 -10.42
C GLN A 172 -10.35 -5.28 -9.83
N LEU A 173 -10.67 -6.29 -10.66
CA LEU A 173 -11.31 -7.53 -10.21
C LEU A 173 -10.53 -8.22 -9.08
N TYR A 174 -9.21 -8.19 -9.12
CA TYR A 174 -8.38 -8.86 -8.11
C TYR A 174 -8.23 -8.05 -6.85
N LEU A 175 -8.25 -6.72 -6.96
CA LEU A 175 -8.37 -5.85 -5.80
C LEU A 175 -9.73 -6.02 -5.13
N ASP A 176 -10.81 -6.20 -5.89
CA ASP A 176 -12.12 -6.51 -5.34
C ASP A 176 -12.11 -7.82 -4.55
N LEU A 177 -11.55 -8.89 -5.13
CA LEU A 177 -11.41 -10.18 -4.43
C LEU A 177 -10.55 -10.11 -3.15
N LEU A 178 -9.66 -9.13 -3.05
CA LEU A 178 -8.82 -8.92 -1.87
C LEU A 178 -9.50 -8.05 -0.81
N LEU A 179 -10.21 -7.01 -1.24
CA LEU A 179 -10.71 -5.93 -0.39
C LEU A 179 -12.19 -6.08 -0.02
N ASP A 180 -12.95 -6.87 -0.77
CA ASP A 180 -14.32 -7.22 -0.39
C ASP A 180 -14.31 -8.24 0.74
N SER A 181 -15.26 -8.07 1.66
CA SER A 181 -15.45 -8.97 2.78
C SER A 181 -15.81 -10.35 2.26
N TRP A 182 -15.34 -11.38 2.97
CA TRP A 182 -15.73 -12.77 2.70
C TRP A 182 -17.26 -12.99 2.78
N SER A 183 -17.97 -12.10 3.46
CA SER A 183 -19.44 -12.07 3.52
C SER A 183 -20.12 -11.52 2.26
N GLY A 184 -19.36 -11.06 1.27
CA GLY A 184 -19.88 -10.42 0.05
C GLY A 184 -20.26 -8.95 0.24
N GLU A 185 -19.84 -8.31 1.34
CA GLU A 185 -19.87 -6.84 1.44
C GLU A 185 -18.87 -6.21 0.50
N GLU A 186 -19.25 -5.09 -0.13
CA GLU A 186 -18.28 -4.25 -0.82
C GLU A 186 -17.35 -3.60 0.20
N GLY A 187 -16.05 -3.82 0.08
CA GLY A 187 -15.08 -3.44 1.10
C GLY A 187 -15.25 -4.23 2.40
N GLY A 188 -15.05 -3.56 3.53
CA GLY A 188 -15.21 -4.18 4.85
C GLY A 188 -14.00 -4.96 5.35
N THR A 189 -12.86 -4.86 4.66
CA THR A 189 -11.56 -5.23 5.24
C THR A 189 -11.09 -4.18 6.24
N GLU A 190 -10.27 -4.58 7.19
CA GLU A 190 -9.56 -3.66 8.08
C GLU A 190 -8.14 -4.15 8.36
N VAL A 191 -7.24 -3.22 8.68
CA VAL A 191 -5.93 -3.53 9.23
C VAL A 191 -6.07 -3.66 10.75
N PHE A 192 -5.77 -4.84 11.28
CA PHE A 192 -5.83 -5.17 12.70
C PHE A 192 -4.42 -5.30 13.31
N GLY A 193 -4.26 -4.90 14.58
CA GLY A 193 -3.08 -5.23 15.38
C GLY A 193 -1.80 -4.42 15.09
N GLY A 194 -1.88 -3.38 14.26
CA GLY A 194 -0.75 -2.51 13.90
C GLY A 194 0.07 -3.02 12.71
N VAL A 195 1.22 -2.38 12.45
CA VAL A 195 2.11 -2.73 11.33
C VAL A 195 3.45 -3.22 11.87
N GLU A 196 3.84 -4.44 11.51
CA GLU A 196 5.17 -4.97 11.79
C GLU A 196 6.19 -4.37 10.79
N LYS A 197 7.30 -3.85 11.30
CA LYS A 197 8.34 -3.18 10.50
C LYS A 197 9.70 -3.82 10.78
N TRP A 198 10.38 -4.25 9.72
CA TRP A 198 11.75 -4.75 9.78
C TRP A 198 12.52 -4.38 8.52
N LEU A 199 13.85 -4.41 8.60
CA LEU A 199 14.72 -4.13 7.46
C LEU A 199 15.20 -5.44 6.84
N ILE A 200 15.00 -5.59 5.53
CA ILE A 200 15.57 -6.66 4.72
C ILE A 200 16.61 -6.03 3.81
N PRO A 201 17.90 -6.42 3.88
CA PRO A 201 18.95 -5.86 3.02
C PRO A 201 18.87 -6.46 1.61
N CYS A 202 17.81 -6.16 0.87
CA CYS A 202 17.62 -6.54 -0.53
C CYS A 202 16.96 -5.43 -1.33
N ASN A 203 17.07 -5.51 -2.66
CA ASN A 203 16.35 -4.59 -3.55
C ASN A 203 14.82 -4.82 -3.46
N TRP A 204 14.02 -3.75 -3.47
CA TRP A 204 12.56 -3.79 -3.37
C TRP A 204 11.88 -4.66 -4.43
N LYS A 205 12.53 -4.86 -5.59
CA LYS A 205 12.00 -5.68 -6.68
C LYS A 205 11.96 -7.18 -6.36
N PHE A 206 12.81 -7.69 -5.46
CA PHE A 206 12.80 -9.11 -5.09
C PHE A 206 11.50 -9.56 -4.38
N PRO A 207 11.04 -8.90 -3.31
CA PRO A 207 9.74 -9.24 -2.74
C PRO A 207 8.59 -8.94 -3.71
N ALA A 208 8.67 -7.87 -4.51
CA ALA A 208 7.64 -7.58 -5.51
C ALA A 208 7.50 -8.70 -6.55
N GLU A 209 8.60 -9.18 -7.15
CA GLU A 209 8.56 -10.29 -8.13
C GLU A 209 8.17 -11.63 -7.47
N ASN A 210 8.56 -11.83 -6.21
CA ASN A 210 8.22 -13.06 -5.50
C ASN A 210 6.69 -13.16 -5.30
N PHE A 211 6.06 -12.07 -4.83
CA PHE A 211 4.63 -12.04 -4.56
C PHE A 211 3.76 -11.88 -5.81
N VAL A 212 4.29 -11.32 -6.91
CA VAL A 212 3.52 -11.18 -8.16
C VAL A 212 3.33 -12.52 -8.89
N GLY A 213 4.27 -13.47 -8.78
CA GLY A 213 4.26 -14.66 -9.64
C GLY A 213 5.17 -15.84 -9.30
N ASP A 214 6.05 -15.75 -8.29
CA ASP A 214 7.03 -16.81 -8.03
C ASP A 214 6.41 -17.99 -7.27
N ARG A 215 5.71 -18.87 -7.96
CA ARG A 215 5.26 -20.14 -7.36
C ARG A 215 6.38 -21.18 -7.26
N TYR A 216 7.49 -20.96 -7.95
CA TYR A 216 8.58 -21.93 -8.04
C TYR A 216 9.36 -22.01 -6.71
N HIS A 217 9.48 -20.91 -5.98
CA HIS A 217 10.17 -20.89 -4.69
C HIS A 217 9.52 -21.73 -3.58
N ASN A 218 8.33 -22.33 -3.79
CA ASN A 218 7.66 -23.14 -2.78
C ASN A 218 8.55 -24.27 -2.21
N ILE A 219 9.57 -24.70 -2.95
CA ILE A 219 10.59 -25.63 -2.44
C ILE A 219 11.33 -25.09 -1.20
N SER A 220 11.50 -23.78 -1.08
CA SER A 220 12.12 -23.12 0.08
C SER A 220 11.29 -23.26 1.36
N HIS A 221 9.97 -23.45 1.23
CA HIS A 221 9.05 -23.67 2.36
C HIS A 221 9.00 -25.14 2.82
N ARG A 222 9.80 -26.04 2.20
CA ARG A 222 9.68 -27.49 2.40
C ARG A 222 9.87 -27.92 3.86
N SER A 223 10.76 -27.27 4.61
CA SER A 223 10.97 -27.58 6.02
C SER A 223 9.73 -27.31 6.86
N VAL A 224 9.08 -26.15 6.66
CA VAL A 224 7.82 -25.77 7.32
C VAL A 224 6.68 -26.71 6.94
N ASP A 225 6.60 -27.06 5.65
CA ASP A 225 5.62 -28.05 5.15
C ASP A 225 5.81 -29.43 5.78
N MET A 226 7.06 -29.86 6.00
CA MET A 226 7.38 -31.17 6.60
C MET A 226 7.01 -31.24 8.09
N VAL A 227 7.18 -30.15 8.83
CA VAL A 227 6.85 -30.10 10.26
C VAL A 227 5.38 -29.75 10.52
N GLY A 228 4.63 -29.35 9.49
CA GLY A 228 3.21 -29.02 9.61
C GLY A 228 2.95 -27.83 10.52
N ILE A 229 3.88 -26.88 10.63
CA ILE A 229 3.74 -25.68 11.46
C ILE A 229 3.06 -24.59 10.62
N GLY A 230 1.82 -24.24 10.98
CA GLY A 230 1.15 -23.03 10.51
C GLY A 230 1.58 -21.78 11.29
N PRO A 231 1.05 -20.60 10.93
CA PRO A 231 1.33 -19.33 11.62
C PRO A 231 1.06 -19.35 13.14
N SER A 232 0.21 -20.26 13.62
CA SER A 232 -0.12 -20.52 15.03
C SER A 232 0.94 -21.33 15.80
N GLY A 233 2.02 -21.79 15.17
CA GLY A 233 3.05 -22.60 15.81
C GLY A 233 2.69 -24.08 16.03
N THR A 234 1.44 -24.48 15.76
CA THR A 234 0.95 -25.86 15.82
C THR A 234 -0.10 -26.10 14.74
N GLY A 235 -0.05 -27.26 14.09
CA GLY A 235 -1.00 -27.66 13.05
C GLY A 235 -0.88 -26.84 11.76
N ARG A 236 -1.14 -27.46 10.62
CA ARG A 236 -1.23 -26.73 9.34
C ARG A 236 -2.66 -26.18 9.22
N ARG A 237 -2.81 -25.02 8.58
CA ARG A 237 -4.11 -24.61 8.02
C ARG A 237 -4.63 -25.73 7.10
N ASP A 238 -5.90 -26.07 7.21
CA ASP A 238 -6.61 -26.90 6.22
C ASP A 238 -6.48 -26.24 4.84
N THR A 239 -5.90 -26.94 3.86
CA THR A 239 -5.73 -26.42 2.49
C THR A 239 -6.68 -27.09 1.49
N ALA A 240 -7.80 -27.62 1.98
CA ALA A 240 -8.78 -28.34 1.16
C ALA A 240 -9.40 -27.43 0.08
N GLU A 241 -9.44 -26.12 0.31
CA GLU A 241 -9.88 -25.10 -0.65
C GLU A 241 -9.01 -25.06 -1.91
N ARG A 242 -7.75 -25.53 -1.80
CA ARG A 242 -6.83 -25.64 -2.92
C ARG A 242 -7.02 -26.93 -3.72
N SER A 243 -7.75 -27.89 -3.19
CA SER A 243 -8.01 -29.18 -3.84
C SER A 243 -8.88 -28.98 -5.08
N GLY A 244 -8.39 -29.45 -6.23
CA GLY A 244 -9.06 -29.27 -7.52
C GLY A 244 -9.05 -27.82 -8.05
N ALA A 245 -8.39 -26.88 -7.37
CA ALA A 245 -8.23 -25.52 -7.85
C ALA A 245 -7.20 -25.46 -8.99
N ARG A 246 -7.49 -24.67 -10.02
CA ARG A 246 -6.53 -24.30 -11.05
C ARG A 246 -5.75 -23.07 -10.61
N PHE A 247 -4.43 -23.17 -10.61
CA PHE A 247 -3.57 -22.01 -10.39
C PHE A 247 -3.48 -21.18 -11.67
N LEU A 248 -3.62 -19.87 -11.52
CA LEU A 248 -3.48 -18.89 -12.60
C LEU A 248 -2.44 -17.85 -12.19
N ASP A 249 -1.48 -17.60 -13.07
CA ASP A 249 -0.59 -16.45 -13.01
C ASP A 249 -1.13 -15.40 -13.98
N ILE A 250 -1.46 -14.23 -13.48
CA ILE A 250 -2.18 -13.18 -14.21
C ILE A 250 -1.30 -11.95 -14.27
N CYS A 251 -1.17 -11.39 -15.48
CA CYS A 251 -0.32 -10.22 -15.73
C CYS A 251 -1.07 -9.22 -16.63
N PHE A 252 -0.97 -7.95 -16.27
CA PHE A 252 -1.44 -6.77 -17.00
C PHE A 252 -0.21 -5.93 -17.38
N PRO A 253 0.52 -6.33 -18.44
CA PRO A 253 1.83 -5.78 -18.75
C PRO A 253 1.79 -4.29 -19.12
N GLU A 254 0.66 -3.79 -19.64
CA GLU A 254 0.52 -2.39 -20.04
C GLU A 254 0.61 -1.43 -18.85
N ARG A 255 0.28 -1.91 -17.64
CA ARG A 255 0.26 -1.09 -16.42
C ARG A 255 1.09 -1.67 -15.27
N GLY A 256 1.78 -2.80 -15.51
CA GLY A 256 2.71 -3.39 -14.56
C GLY A 256 2.07 -4.11 -13.38
N HIS A 257 0.82 -4.58 -13.50
CA HIS A 257 0.11 -5.30 -12.43
C HIS A 257 0.13 -6.80 -12.66
N GLY A 258 0.14 -7.58 -11.58
CA GLY A 258 0.03 -9.01 -11.66
C GLY A 258 -0.36 -9.64 -10.33
N THR A 259 -0.82 -10.87 -10.39
CA THR A 259 -1.16 -11.66 -9.20
C THR A 259 -1.20 -13.13 -9.52
N VAL A 260 -1.13 -13.93 -8.47
CA VAL A 260 -1.37 -15.37 -8.51
C VAL A 260 -2.70 -15.66 -7.85
N MET A 261 -3.52 -16.49 -8.48
CA MET A 261 -4.77 -16.94 -7.88
C MET A 261 -5.03 -18.42 -8.03
N GLN A 262 -5.97 -18.88 -7.22
CA GLN A 262 -6.51 -20.23 -7.26
C GLN A 262 -7.97 -20.15 -7.65
N LEU A 263 -8.29 -20.66 -8.82
CA LEU A 263 -9.64 -20.69 -9.35
C LEU A 263 -10.25 -22.07 -9.09
N ARG A 264 -11.38 -22.11 -8.40
CA ARG A 264 -12.16 -23.33 -8.18
C ARG A 264 -13.28 -23.42 -9.22
N SER A 265 -13.74 -24.65 -9.48
CA SER A 265 -15.00 -24.81 -10.25
C SER A 265 -16.14 -24.15 -9.48
N VAL A 266 -17.06 -23.50 -10.18
CA VAL A 266 -18.25 -22.86 -9.58
C VAL A 266 -19.06 -23.89 -8.78
N ASP A 267 -19.16 -25.12 -9.28
CA ASP A 267 -19.90 -26.20 -8.61
C ASP A 267 -19.11 -26.91 -7.49
N ALA A 268 -17.86 -26.52 -7.22
CA ALA A 268 -17.04 -27.20 -6.22
C ALA A 268 -17.51 -26.83 -4.81
N PRO A 269 -17.83 -27.82 -3.93
CA PRO A 269 -18.28 -27.54 -2.58
C PRO A 269 -17.20 -26.75 -1.83
N ILE A 270 -17.58 -25.71 -1.09
CA ILE A 270 -16.64 -24.96 -0.25
C ILE A 270 -16.25 -25.89 0.91
N PRO A 271 -14.96 -26.24 1.07
CA PRO A 271 -14.54 -27.15 2.12
C PRO A 271 -14.54 -26.44 3.47
N GLU A 272 -14.88 -27.19 4.52
CA GLU A 272 -14.74 -26.71 5.89
C GLU A 272 -13.27 -26.34 6.15
N SER A 273 -13.06 -25.08 6.53
CA SER A 273 -11.75 -24.50 6.83
C SER A 273 -11.65 -24.17 8.31
N TYR A 274 -10.44 -24.21 8.86
CA TYR A 274 -10.15 -23.86 10.25
C TYR A 274 -10.81 -24.80 11.27
N GLN A 275 -10.86 -26.10 10.97
CA GLN A 275 -11.59 -27.07 11.80
C GLN A 275 -11.06 -27.15 13.24
N ASP A 276 -9.76 -26.89 13.43
CA ASP A 276 -9.11 -26.83 14.75
C ASP A 276 -9.40 -25.52 15.52
N LEU A 277 -10.09 -24.54 14.90
CA LEU A 277 -10.41 -23.23 15.47
C LEU A 277 -11.92 -22.95 15.35
N PRO A 278 -12.76 -23.47 16.28
CA PRO A 278 -14.22 -23.48 16.14
C PRO A 278 -14.85 -22.10 15.89
N VAL A 279 -14.36 -21.07 16.58
CA VAL A 279 -14.85 -19.69 16.43
C VAL A 279 -14.56 -19.16 15.02
N LEU A 280 -13.39 -19.45 14.48
CA LEU A 280 -13.00 -19.02 13.15
C LEU A 280 -13.76 -19.80 12.06
N ALA A 281 -13.94 -21.10 12.26
CA ALA A 281 -14.76 -21.93 11.38
C ALA A 281 -16.22 -21.45 11.35
N GLU A 282 -16.79 -21.08 12.50
CA GLU A 282 -18.15 -20.52 12.58
C GLU A 282 -18.25 -19.18 11.85
N TYR A 283 -17.28 -18.30 12.02
CA TYR A 283 -17.21 -17.03 11.29
C TYR A 283 -17.20 -17.23 9.76
N PHE A 284 -16.37 -18.13 9.24
CA PHE A 284 -16.31 -18.35 7.78
C PHE A 284 -17.56 -19.05 7.23
N ARG A 285 -18.21 -19.94 8.00
CA ARG A 285 -19.53 -20.48 7.63
C ARG A 285 -20.58 -19.37 7.56
N TRP A 286 -20.61 -18.49 8.56
CA TRP A 286 -21.49 -17.33 8.55
C TRP A 286 -21.23 -16.42 7.34
N CYS A 287 -19.97 -16.11 7.03
CA CYS A 287 -19.59 -15.34 5.84
C CYS A 287 -20.12 -16.00 4.56
N GLU A 288 -20.00 -17.31 4.43
CA GLU A 288 -20.51 -18.02 3.24
C GLU A 288 -22.03 -17.92 3.10
N GLU A 289 -22.77 -18.13 4.20
CA GLU A 289 -24.23 -17.98 4.22
C GLU A 289 -24.65 -16.56 3.86
N GLU A 290 -23.94 -15.56 4.38
CA GLU A 290 -24.22 -14.16 4.14
C GLU A 290 -23.88 -13.76 2.69
N ARG A 291 -22.76 -14.25 2.16
CA ARG A 291 -22.39 -14.07 0.76
C ARG A 291 -23.47 -14.63 -0.16
N LYS A 292 -23.93 -15.86 0.07
CA LYS A 292 -25.03 -16.48 -0.69
C LYS A 292 -26.31 -15.65 -0.65
N ARG A 293 -26.63 -15.06 0.51
CA ARG A 293 -27.78 -14.14 0.64
C ARG A 293 -27.62 -12.86 -0.17
N ARG A 294 -26.41 -12.29 -0.23
CA ARG A 294 -26.15 -10.99 -0.87
C ARG A 294 -25.97 -11.10 -2.38
N VAL A 295 -25.18 -12.07 -2.85
CA VAL A 295 -24.78 -12.17 -4.26
C VAL A 295 -25.42 -13.34 -5.01
N GLY A 296 -26.18 -14.20 -4.32
CA GLY A 296 -26.70 -15.45 -4.86
C GLY A 296 -25.70 -16.62 -4.74
N ASP A 297 -26.08 -17.77 -5.30
CA ASP A 297 -25.24 -18.97 -5.36
C ASP A 297 -24.02 -18.79 -6.28
#